data_AF-A0A957KFN0-F1
#
_entry.id   AF-A0A957KFN0-F1
#
_cell.length_a   1.000
_cell.length_b   1.000
_cell.length_c   1.000
_cell.angle_alpha   90.00
_cell.angle_beta   90.00
_cell.angle_gamma   90.00
#
_symmetry.space_group_name_H-M   'P 1'
#
loop_
_entity.id
_entity.type
_entity.pdbx_description
1 polymer ?
#
loop_
_entity_poly.entity_id
_entity_poly.type
_entity_poly.pdbx_seq_one_letter_code
_entity_poly.pdbx_strand_id
1 'polypeptide(L)'
;MMEFTKADRRKLKAYFARYSIPTEENFADLIDGTLNQNDDGIVKLPNEPLSIQASGAPEGSRATLNLYNDFANPAPDWTLTLRGEGEDGALSREGLNITDSAGQSRLFIDKASGNVGLGTTMPQQKLEVAGIIRAQGFELSQRENPLRHRMYPADPIIYQNIFEPYRSGVMKKIGNPIGWDDTAYAQTQWHGRLIINIGTGENADGNGVEINIPAGYNTLWIRVLGERWETFKAYFLDGAQETVGIWSGGLRNNNHFSPDGSLSDGNNMDANAYGPNWPEAYAVRNSVTDKSLSGNQWLPIPVGRAGRLALVTKNYTQFGGWLSGLAFSRNPWGHASLPAVSYHWAFNGGNATRWDGQWVNWYGDTLTALQNNATTTLRVPVMPTGRDKLFYMVEHNNYWNGAFHREIRVKGTPVERFLSTYDNPFARHFNGKTYARYIAARIPAGLITSTDRFLDVAIDGTATEIAIFFREAGTHDMDVPPLAEA
;
A
#
# COMPACT_ATOMS: atom_id res chain seq x y z
N MET A 1 -28.07 47.23 -3.65
CA MET A 1 -27.03 47.85 -2.81
C MET A 1 -27.59 47.91 -1.41
N MET A 2 -26.86 47.47 -0.38
CA MET A 2 -27.35 47.59 1.00
C MET A 2 -27.54 49.08 1.31
N GLU A 3 -28.76 49.48 1.64
CA GLU A 3 -29.05 50.87 1.95
C GLU A 3 -28.53 51.20 3.34
N PHE A 4 -27.39 51.91 3.40
CA PHE A 4 -26.87 52.50 4.63
C PHE A 4 -27.63 53.79 4.94
N THR A 5 -28.93 53.69 5.19
CA THR A 5 -29.83 54.83 5.44
C THR A 5 -29.74 55.36 6.88
N LYS A 6 -29.10 54.62 7.78
CA LYS A 6 -29.00 54.98 9.20
C LYS A 6 -27.82 55.92 9.46
N ALA A 7 -28.07 56.98 10.24
CA ALA A 7 -27.04 57.95 10.62
C ALA A 7 -25.88 57.26 11.39
N ASP A 8 -24.64 57.63 11.06
CA ASP A 8 -23.48 57.08 11.76
C ASP A 8 -23.43 57.53 13.24
N ARG A 9 -22.70 56.78 14.07
CA ARG A 9 -22.61 57.05 15.51
C ARG A 9 -22.06 58.45 15.85
N ARG A 10 -21.31 59.10 14.94
CA ARG A 10 -20.78 60.45 15.16
C ARG A 10 -21.88 61.49 14.94
N LYS A 11 -22.70 61.35 13.90
CA LYS A 11 -23.89 62.17 13.65
C LYS A 11 -24.95 62.00 14.74
N LEU A 12 -25.26 60.76 15.12
CA LEU A 12 -26.21 60.46 16.19
C LEU A 12 -25.81 61.16 17.50
N LYS A 13 -24.53 61.09 17.90
CA LYS A 13 -24.04 61.77 19.12
C LYS A 13 -24.17 63.29 19.07
N ALA A 14 -24.09 63.90 17.90
CA ALA A 14 -24.20 65.36 17.74
C ALA A 14 -25.64 65.85 18.00
N TYR A 15 -26.66 65.04 17.68
CA TYR A 15 -28.06 65.38 17.94
C TYR A 15 -28.40 65.49 19.44
N PHE A 16 -27.64 64.80 20.31
CA PHE A 16 -27.87 64.75 21.76
C PHE A 16 -26.80 65.48 22.59
N ALA A 17 -26.10 66.46 22.00
CA ALA A 17 -25.16 67.30 22.73
C ALA A 17 -25.87 68.23 23.74
N ARG A 18 -25.12 68.73 24.74
CA ARG A 18 -25.65 69.64 25.76
C ARG A 18 -26.25 70.89 25.09
N TYR A 19 -27.50 71.21 25.45
CA TYR A 19 -28.32 72.30 24.88
C TYR A 19 -28.88 72.05 23.46
N SER A 20 -28.70 70.86 22.87
CA SER A 20 -29.43 70.47 21.66
C SER A 20 -30.90 70.12 21.98
N ILE A 21 -31.82 70.36 21.03
CA ILE A 21 -33.22 69.92 21.10
C ILE A 21 -33.40 68.84 20.02
N PRO A 22 -33.30 67.53 20.36
CA PRO A 22 -33.48 66.46 19.37
C PRO A 22 -34.92 66.43 18.85
N THR A 23 -35.07 66.18 17.55
CA THR A 23 -36.38 65.99 16.92
C THR A 23 -36.87 64.54 17.09
N GLU A 24 -38.17 64.31 16.84
CA GLU A 24 -38.74 62.95 16.77
C GLU A 24 -37.95 62.04 15.82
N GLU A 25 -37.56 62.57 14.66
CA GLU A 25 -36.72 61.86 13.67
C GLU A 25 -35.34 61.49 14.24
N ASN A 26 -34.72 62.34 15.07
CA ASN A 26 -33.46 61.99 15.73
C ASN A 26 -33.61 60.87 16.75
N PHE A 27 -34.77 60.75 17.39
CA PHE A 27 -35.08 59.61 18.26
C PHE A 27 -35.32 58.34 17.45
N ALA A 28 -36.04 58.42 16.33
CA ALA A 28 -36.22 57.29 15.42
C ALA A 28 -34.86 56.77 14.89
N ASP A 29 -34.00 57.66 14.41
CA ASP A 29 -32.64 57.34 13.96
C ASP A 29 -31.80 56.62 15.04
N LEU A 30 -31.96 57.01 16.31
CA LEU A 30 -31.25 56.37 17.42
C LEU A 30 -31.83 55.01 17.77
N ILE A 31 -33.16 54.90 17.87
CA ILE A 31 -33.87 53.68 18.25
C ILE A 31 -33.65 52.60 17.19
N ASP A 32 -33.92 52.93 15.92
CA ASP A 32 -33.78 52.01 14.80
C ASP A 32 -32.29 51.77 14.47
N GLY A 33 -31.39 52.65 14.90
CA GLY A 33 -29.94 52.53 14.75
C GLY A 33 -29.27 51.51 15.66
N THR A 34 -29.97 50.98 16.66
CA THR A 34 -29.43 50.03 17.64
C THR A 34 -29.87 48.59 17.37
N LEU A 35 -29.04 47.63 17.79
CA LEU A 35 -29.39 46.21 17.72
C LEU A 35 -30.37 45.87 18.85
N ASN A 36 -31.57 45.41 18.49
CA ASN A 36 -32.60 44.92 19.40
C ASN A 36 -32.51 43.39 19.50
N GLN A 37 -32.30 42.88 20.72
CA GLN A 37 -32.10 41.44 20.95
C GLN A 37 -33.32 40.58 20.59
N ASN A 38 -34.53 41.11 20.73
CA ASN A 38 -35.77 40.40 20.40
C ASN A 38 -36.05 40.43 18.90
N ASP A 39 -35.79 41.56 18.27
CA ASP A 39 -36.23 41.82 16.90
C ASP A 39 -35.16 41.42 15.86
N ASP A 40 -33.87 41.52 16.20
CA ASP A 40 -32.75 41.25 15.28
C ASP A 40 -32.18 39.82 15.42
N GLY A 41 -32.69 39.01 16.34
CA GLY A 41 -32.27 37.61 16.52
C GLY A 41 -30.82 37.43 16.99
N ILE A 42 -30.22 38.46 17.61
CA ILE A 42 -28.85 38.42 18.13
C ILE A 42 -28.87 38.70 19.65
N VAL A 43 -28.38 37.74 20.44
CA VAL A 43 -28.40 37.80 21.91
C VAL A 43 -27.03 37.45 22.48
N LYS A 44 -26.60 38.15 23.54
CA LYS A 44 -25.42 37.81 24.32
C LYS A 44 -25.81 37.57 25.78
N LEU A 45 -26.07 36.31 26.13
CA LEU A 45 -26.43 35.93 27.50
C LEU A 45 -25.20 36.00 28.44
N PRO A 46 -25.41 36.25 29.74
CA PRO A 46 -24.35 36.20 30.74
C PRO A 46 -23.65 34.83 30.69
N ASN A 47 -22.31 34.83 30.62
CA ASN A 47 -21.48 33.62 30.55
C ASN A 47 -21.68 32.68 29.33
N GLU A 48 -22.46 33.06 28.32
CA GLU A 48 -22.62 32.29 27.07
C GLU A 48 -21.92 32.95 25.87
N PRO A 49 -21.59 32.25 24.78
CA PRO A 49 -21.12 32.90 23.55
C PRO A 49 -22.19 33.80 22.90
N LEU A 50 -21.81 34.51 21.83
CA LEU A 50 -22.78 35.23 21.00
C LEU A 50 -23.76 34.22 20.36
N SER A 51 -25.06 34.46 20.54
CA SER A 51 -26.12 33.62 19.99
C SER A 51 -26.80 34.35 18.83
N ILE A 52 -26.98 33.64 17.72
CA ILE A 52 -27.61 34.15 16.51
C ILE A 52 -28.72 33.18 16.12
N GLN A 53 -29.93 33.70 15.94
CA GLN A 53 -31.08 32.94 15.47
C GLN A 53 -31.15 32.98 13.95
N ALA A 54 -31.36 31.83 13.33
CA ALA A 54 -31.53 31.74 11.89
C ALA A 54 -32.82 32.45 11.43
N SER A 55 -32.72 33.27 10.38
CA SER A 55 -33.84 33.95 9.75
C SER A 55 -34.35 33.17 8.52
N GLY A 56 -35.59 33.45 8.10
CA GLY A 56 -36.24 32.80 6.94
C GLY A 56 -37.26 31.72 7.34
N ALA A 57 -38.04 31.27 6.34
CA ALA A 57 -39.09 30.29 6.55
C ALA A 57 -38.54 28.97 7.14
N PRO A 58 -39.31 28.26 7.99
CA PRO A 58 -38.87 27.00 8.60
C PRO A 58 -38.38 25.95 7.60
N GLU A 59 -38.94 25.96 6.39
CA GLU A 59 -38.63 25.04 5.30
C GLU A 59 -37.56 25.58 4.33
N GLY A 60 -37.09 26.82 4.50
CA GLY A 60 -36.05 27.44 3.68
C GLY A 60 -34.62 27.13 4.16
N SER A 61 -33.63 27.80 3.58
CA SER A 61 -32.21 27.62 3.93
C SER A 61 -31.89 27.93 5.40
N ARG A 62 -32.66 28.81 6.04
CA ARG A 62 -32.46 29.27 7.43
C ARG A 62 -31.06 29.86 7.64
N ALA A 63 -30.78 30.99 6.98
CA ALA A 63 -29.51 31.68 7.08
C ALA A 63 -29.28 32.24 8.49
N THR A 64 -28.06 32.08 9.01
CA THR A 64 -27.65 32.58 10.33
C THR A 64 -26.61 33.68 10.24
N LEU A 65 -25.68 33.61 9.29
CA LEU A 65 -24.60 34.59 9.17
C LEU A 65 -24.23 34.80 7.70
N ASN A 66 -24.27 36.06 7.27
CA ASN A 66 -23.80 36.50 5.96
C ASN A 66 -22.41 37.12 6.10
N LEU A 67 -21.47 36.69 5.25
CA LEU A 67 -20.10 37.17 5.22
C LEU A 67 -19.87 37.88 3.87
N TYR A 68 -19.50 39.15 3.94
CA TYR A 68 -19.23 40.01 2.77
C TYR A 68 -17.77 40.44 2.78
N ASN A 69 -17.12 40.39 1.62
CA ASN A 69 -15.89 41.11 1.35
C ASN A 69 -16.17 42.60 1.05
N ASP A 70 -17.28 42.87 0.36
CA ASP A 70 -17.73 44.22 0.01
C ASP A 70 -19.26 44.29 0.09
N PHE A 71 -19.78 45.18 0.95
CA PHE A 71 -21.21 45.41 1.10
C PHE A 71 -21.85 46.14 -0.10
N ALA A 72 -21.06 46.65 -1.05
CA ALA A 72 -21.59 47.11 -2.33
C ALA A 72 -22.17 45.95 -3.15
N ASN A 73 -21.68 44.72 -2.95
CA ASN A 73 -22.24 43.53 -3.56
C ASN A 73 -23.58 43.17 -2.88
N PRO A 74 -24.70 43.05 -3.62
CA PRO A 74 -25.98 42.66 -3.04
C PRO A 74 -26.01 41.21 -2.51
N ALA A 75 -25.10 40.34 -2.96
CA ALA A 75 -25.00 38.97 -2.48
C ALA A 75 -23.79 38.78 -1.54
N PRO A 76 -23.94 38.04 -0.43
CA PRO A 76 -22.80 37.70 0.42
C PRO A 76 -21.84 36.75 -0.31
N ASP A 77 -20.55 36.84 -0.01
CA ASP A 77 -19.54 35.92 -0.52
C ASP A 77 -19.72 34.51 0.08
N TRP A 78 -20.09 34.45 1.36
CA TRP A 78 -20.38 33.21 2.07
C TRP A 78 -21.59 33.37 2.98
N THR A 79 -22.43 32.33 3.05
CA THR A 79 -23.54 32.28 4.01
C THR A 79 -23.47 30.99 4.82
N LEU A 80 -23.59 31.14 6.14
CA LEU A 80 -23.86 30.00 7.03
C LEU A 80 -25.38 29.80 7.12
N THR A 81 -25.82 28.57 6.89
CA THR A 81 -27.24 28.20 6.94
C THR A 81 -27.45 26.94 7.79
N LEU A 82 -28.65 26.77 8.36
CA LEU A 82 -29.01 25.58 9.15
C LEU A 82 -29.68 24.49 8.31
N ARG A 83 -29.84 24.73 7.01
CA ARG A 83 -30.33 23.74 6.06
C ARG A 83 -29.62 23.84 4.71
N GLY A 84 -29.39 22.68 4.09
CA GLY A 84 -28.91 22.54 2.72
C GLY A 84 -30.04 22.22 1.75
N GLU A 85 -29.91 22.66 0.50
CA GLU A 85 -30.86 22.31 -0.58
C GLU A 85 -30.70 20.83 -0.97
N GLY A 86 -31.81 20.09 -1.12
CA GLY A 86 -31.77 18.70 -1.60
C GLY A 86 -31.61 18.60 -3.12
N GLU A 87 -31.22 17.44 -3.65
CA GLU A 87 -30.91 17.23 -5.08
C GLU A 87 -32.04 17.65 -6.05
N ASP A 88 -33.30 17.57 -5.63
CA ASP A 88 -34.49 17.94 -6.43
C ASP A 88 -35.16 19.25 -5.96
N GLY A 89 -34.47 20.07 -5.15
CA GLY A 89 -35.02 21.30 -4.56
C GLY A 89 -36.20 21.08 -3.60
N ALA A 90 -36.54 19.82 -3.30
CA ALA A 90 -37.85 19.49 -2.76
C ALA A 90 -37.94 19.43 -1.22
N LEU A 91 -36.86 19.26 -0.45
CA LEU A 91 -36.89 19.42 1.01
C LEU A 91 -35.51 19.82 1.51
N SER A 92 -35.44 20.92 2.25
CA SER A 92 -34.21 21.41 2.86
C SER A 92 -33.76 20.47 3.99
N ARG A 93 -32.54 19.93 3.87
CA ARG A 93 -31.99 18.96 4.82
C ARG A 93 -31.35 19.68 6.00
N GLU A 94 -31.74 19.32 7.22
CA GLU A 94 -31.22 19.98 8.43
C GLU A 94 -29.73 19.66 8.64
N GLY A 95 -28.93 20.70 8.83
CA GLY A 95 -27.49 20.56 9.01
C GLY A 95 -26.75 21.88 8.98
N LEU A 96 -25.51 21.90 9.46
CA LEU A 96 -24.67 23.08 9.31
C LEU A 96 -24.17 23.14 7.87
N ASN A 97 -24.46 24.24 7.18
CA ASN A 97 -24.13 24.39 5.77
C ASN A 97 -23.38 25.70 5.52
N ILE A 98 -22.41 25.66 4.62
CA ILE A 98 -21.68 26.82 4.09
C ILE A 98 -21.96 26.90 2.60
N THR A 99 -22.60 28.00 2.17
CA THR A 99 -22.86 28.28 0.76
C THR A 99 -22.01 29.43 0.25
N ASP A 100 -21.65 29.38 -1.02
CA ASP A 100 -21.01 30.50 -1.71
C ASP A 100 -22.03 31.56 -2.18
N SER A 101 -21.54 32.58 -2.89
CA SER A 101 -22.35 33.66 -3.46
C SER A 101 -23.37 33.22 -4.51
N ALA A 102 -23.24 32.01 -5.07
CA ALA A 102 -24.20 31.41 -5.99
C ALA A 102 -25.24 30.53 -5.26
N GLY A 103 -25.19 30.49 -3.92
CA GLY A 103 -26.06 29.65 -3.10
C GLY A 103 -25.68 28.17 -3.10
N GLN A 104 -24.55 27.79 -3.71
CA GLN A 104 -24.14 26.40 -3.80
C GLN A 104 -23.49 25.94 -2.50
N SER A 105 -23.92 24.78 -1.97
CA SER A 105 -23.28 24.18 -0.80
C SER A 105 -21.83 23.79 -1.12
N ARG A 106 -20.90 24.22 -0.28
CA ARG A 106 -19.47 23.86 -0.34
C ARG A 106 -19.09 22.90 0.77
N LEU A 107 -19.67 23.05 1.95
CA LEU A 107 -19.54 22.16 3.09
C LEU A 107 -20.90 21.97 3.75
N PHE A 108 -21.28 20.72 4.00
CA PHE A 108 -22.50 20.36 4.71
C PHE A 108 -22.19 19.34 5.80
N ILE A 109 -22.76 19.52 6.99
CA ILE A 109 -22.74 18.54 8.07
C ILE A 109 -24.18 18.20 8.44
N ASP A 110 -24.57 16.97 8.14
CA ASP A 110 -25.92 16.49 8.39
C ASP A 110 -26.22 16.39 9.89
N LYS A 111 -27.31 17.02 10.33
CA LYS A 111 -27.68 17.05 11.75
C LYS A 111 -28.03 15.67 12.31
N ALA A 112 -28.60 14.79 11.50
CA ALA A 112 -29.08 13.49 11.95
C ALA A 112 -27.97 12.44 12.05
N SER A 113 -27.10 12.35 11.03
CA SER A 113 -26.07 11.31 10.90
C SER A 113 -24.66 11.77 11.30
N GLY A 114 -24.42 13.08 11.34
CA GLY A 114 -23.09 13.68 11.48
C GLY A 114 -22.20 13.48 10.25
N ASN A 115 -22.75 13.01 9.13
CA ASN A 115 -22.00 12.84 7.88
C ASN A 115 -21.62 14.20 7.29
N VAL A 116 -20.40 14.28 6.74
CA VAL A 116 -19.86 15.50 6.13
C VAL A 116 -19.89 15.39 4.62
N GLY A 117 -20.52 16.35 3.95
CA GLY A 117 -20.53 16.51 2.50
C GLY A 117 -19.66 17.69 2.05
N LEU A 118 -18.84 17.50 1.02
CA LEU A 118 -18.17 18.57 0.29
C LEU A 118 -18.76 18.64 -1.12
N GLY A 119 -19.40 19.76 -1.44
CA GLY A 119 -20.14 19.93 -2.71
C GLY A 119 -21.43 19.10 -2.81
N THR A 120 -21.86 18.43 -1.75
CA THR A 120 -23.13 17.70 -1.66
C THR A 120 -23.78 17.95 -0.29
N THR A 121 -25.10 18.02 -0.26
CA THR A 121 -25.93 18.12 0.95
C THR A 121 -26.52 16.77 1.35
N MET A 122 -26.29 15.72 0.57
CA MET A 122 -26.83 14.38 0.81
C MET A 122 -25.73 13.31 0.98
N PRO A 123 -24.79 13.48 1.93
CA PRO A 123 -23.73 12.51 2.11
C PRO A 123 -24.29 11.16 2.59
N GLN A 124 -24.06 10.11 1.80
CA GLN A 124 -24.40 8.71 2.10
C GLN A 124 -23.31 8.01 2.91
N GLN A 125 -22.12 8.60 3.00
CA GLN A 125 -20.98 8.11 3.78
C GLN A 125 -20.55 9.12 4.84
N LYS A 126 -19.70 8.69 5.79
CA LYS A 126 -19.20 9.57 6.88
C LYS A 126 -18.53 10.84 6.35
N LEU A 127 -17.84 10.72 5.22
CA LEU A 127 -17.34 11.83 4.41
C LEU A 127 -17.66 11.52 2.94
N GLU A 128 -18.29 12.46 2.25
CA GLU A 128 -18.58 12.37 0.82
C GLU A 128 -18.15 13.65 0.10
N VAL A 129 -17.50 13.51 -1.05
CA VAL A 129 -17.05 14.63 -1.87
C VAL A 129 -17.65 14.50 -3.26
N ALA A 130 -18.50 15.44 -3.66
CA ALA A 130 -19.03 15.55 -5.01
C ALA A 130 -17.96 16.17 -5.93
N GLY A 131 -16.93 15.40 -6.25
CA GLY A 131 -15.82 15.84 -7.09
C GLY A 131 -14.58 14.98 -6.95
N ILE A 132 -13.45 15.51 -7.43
CA ILE A 132 -12.15 14.84 -7.37
C ILE A 132 -11.43 15.25 -6.08
N ILE A 133 -10.98 14.27 -5.31
CA ILE A 133 -10.17 14.50 -4.11
C ILE A 133 -8.69 14.44 -4.47
N ARG A 134 -7.94 15.48 -4.09
CA ARG A 134 -6.47 15.44 -4.06
C ARG A 134 -6.02 15.43 -2.60
N ALA A 135 -5.51 14.30 -2.13
CA ALA A 135 -4.95 14.16 -0.79
C ALA A 135 -3.44 13.89 -0.86
N GLN A 136 -2.72 14.27 0.20
CA GLN A 136 -1.29 13.94 0.34
C GLN A 136 -1.08 12.48 0.77
N GLY A 137 -2.05 11.88 1.47
CA GLY A 137 -2.05 10.47 1.85
C GLY A 137 -3.43 10.05 2.39
N PHE A 138 -3.71 8.75 2.33
CA PHE A 138 -4.89 8.12 2.95
C PHE A 138 -4.42 6.91 3.76
N GLU A 139 -4.85 6.82 5.02
CA GLU A 139 -4.69 5.64 5.84
C GLU A 139 -6.03 4.90 5.88
N LEU A 140 -6.10 3.75 5.22
CA LEU A 140 -7.31 2.91 5.17
C LEU A 140 -7.22 1.86 6.28
N SER A 141 -7.88 2.09 7.41
CA SER A 141 -7.69 1.24 8.60
C SER A 141 -8.46 -0.10 8.61
N GLN A 142 -9.22 -0.47 7.57
CA GLN A 142 -10.13 -1.62 7.67
C GLN A 142 -10.38 -2.34 6.33
N ARG A 143 -9.42 -3.15 5.84
CA ARG A 143 -9.61 -4.43 5.10
C ARG A 143 -8.35 -5.31 5.18
N GLU A 144 -7.72 -5.34 6.35
CA GLU A 144 -6.54 -6.15 6.59
C GLU A 144 -6.94 -7.60 6.88
N ASN A 145 -6.30 -8.55 6.19
CA ASN A 145 -6.29 -9.93 6.63
C ASN A 145 -5.49 -9.99 7.95
N PRO A 146 -6.09 -10.38 9.09
CA PRO A 146 -5.46 -10.29 10.41
C PRO A 146 -4.18 -11.16 10.56
N LEU A 147 -3.86 -11.99 9.57
CA LEU A 147 -2.67 -12.83 9.54
C LEU A 147 -1.45 -12.15 8.89
N ARG A 148 -1.61 -11.03 8.17
CA ARG A 148 -0.55 -10.43 7.34
C ARG A 148 0.40 -9.50 8.10
N HIS A 149 -0.10 -8.68 9.04
CA HIS A 149 0.74 -7.92 10.00
C HIS A 149 1.63 -8.80 10.88
N ARG A 150 1.36 -10.11 10.93
CA ARG A 150 2.14 -11.04 11.76
C ARG A 150 3.41 -11.53 11.08
N MET A 151 3.54 -11.46 9.74
CA MET A 151 4.77 -11.89 9.03
C MET A 151 5.81 -10.78 8.95
N TYR A 152 5.36 -9.57 8.67
CA TYR A 152 6.18 -8.36 8.63
C TYR A 152 5.42 -7.29 9.45
N PRO A 153 5.99 -6.83 10.59
CA PRO A 153 5.31 -5.99 11.56
C PRO A 153 5.19 -4.54 11.09
N ALA A 154 4.40 -3.78 11.85
CA ALA A 154 4.04 -2.38 11.65
C ALA A 154 5.24 -1.42 11.50
N ASP A 155 4.96 -0.28 10.85
CA ASP A 155 5.87 0.82 10.49
C ASP A 155 6.84 0.59 9.30
N PRO A 156 6.43 -0.10 8.22
CA PRO A 156 7.23 -0.09 7.00
C PRO A 156 7.27 1.32 6.40
N ILE A 157 8.44 1.70 5.88
CA ILE A 157 8.55 2.90 5.03
C ILE A 157 8.20 2.44 3.62
N ILE A 158 7.10 2.95 3.05
CA ILE A 158 6.61 2.53 1.73
C ILE A 158 6.57 3.72 0.78
N TYR A 159 7.32 3.60 -0.30
CA TYR A 159 7.23 4.46 -1.46
C TYR A 159 6.39 3.78 -2.53
N GLN A 160 5.12 4.17 -2.59
CA GLN A 160 4.17 3.66 -3.58
C GLN A 160 4.52 4.07 -5.00
N ASN A 161 5.18 5.21 -5.15
CA ASN A 161 5.67 5.78 -6.39
C ASN A 161 7.20 5.72 -6.41
N ILE A 162 7.78 4.95 -7.34
CA ILE A 162 9.23 4.77 -7.46
C ILE A 162 10.02 6.07 -7.67
N PHE A 163 9.40 7.12 -8.20
CA PHE A 163 10.08 8.40 -8.42
C PHE A 163 10.27 9.22 -7.13
N GLU A 164 9.53 8.95 -6.06
CA GLU A 164 9.72 9.60 -4.75
C GLU A 164 11.07 9.27 -4.10
N PRO A 165 11.45 7.98 -3.93
CA PRO A 165 12.76 7.62 -3.40
C PRO A 165 13.88 8.01 -4.36
N TYR A 166 13.63 8.06 -5.66
CA TYR A 166 14.62 8.50 -6.65
C TYR A 166 14.92 10.00 -6.52
N ARG A 167 13.89 10.84 -6.41
CA ARG A 167 14.04 12.30 -6.26
C ARG A 167 14.57 12.71 -4.88
N SER A 168 14.25 11.95 -3.84
CA SER A 168 14.74 12.21 -2.47
C SER A 168 16.14 11.66 -2.20
N GLY A 169 16.75 10.93 -3.15
CA GLY A 169 18.10 10.37 -3.01
C GLY A 169 18.16 9.10 -2.15
N VAL A 170 17.02 8.51 -1.79
CA VAL A 170 16.95 7.18 -1.16
C VAL A 170 17.40 6.11 -2.15
N MET A 171 17.10 6.26 -3.43
CA MET A 171 17.66 5.47 -4.52
C MET A 171 18.31 6.39 -5.56
N LYS A 172 19.40 5.93 -6.19
CA LYS A 172 20.06 6.67 -7.28
C LYS A 172 20.73 5.73 -8.29
N LYS A 173 20.80 6.15 -9.55
CA LYS A 173 21.53 5.43 -10.59
C LYS A 173 23.01 5.30 -10.23
N ILE A 174 23.59 4.13 -10.49
CA ILE A 174 25.04 3.89 -10.43
C ILE A 174 25.53 3.27 -11.74
N GLY A 175 26.70 3.70 -12.20
CA GLY A 175 27.30 3.24 -13.46
C GLY A 175 26.45 3.56 -14.69
N ASN A 176 26.57 2.71 -15.71
CA ASN A 176 25.84 2.82 -16.98
C ASN A 176 25.10 1.52 -17.32
N PRO A 177 24.06 1.16 -16.55
CA PRO A 177 23.25 -0.04 -16.81
C PRO A 177 22.65 -0.04 -18.22
N ILE A 178 22.79 -1.17 -18.89
CA ILE A 178 22.18 -1.43 -20.19
C ILE A 178 20.67 -1.34 -20.02
N GLY A 179 19.99 -0.55 -20.86
CA GLY A 179 18.53 -0.45 -20.84
C GLY A 179 17.94 0.41 -19.72
N TRP A 180 18.76 1.20 -19.01
CA TRP A 180 18.25 2.17 -18.05
C TRP A 180 17.23 3.13 -18.68
N ASP A 181 16.10 3.32 -18.01
CA ASP A 181 15.07 4.26 -18.43
C ASP A 181 14.29 4.79 -17.22
N ASP A 182 14.49 6.06 -16.90
CA ASP A 182 13.77 6.83 -15.88
C ASP A 182 12.89 7.92 -16.50
N THR A 183 12.58 7.81 -17.80
CA THR A 183 11.89 8.85 -18.57
C THR A 183 10.55 8.39 -19.15
N ALA A 184 10.50 7.22 -19.81
CA ALA A 184 9.32 6.80 -20.57
C ALA A 184 8.04 6.71 -19.72
N TYR A 185 8.18 6.26 -18.47
CA TYR A 185 7.06 6.10 -17.52
C TYR A 185 7.16 7.03 -16.32
N ALA A 186 7.82 8.18 -16.48
CA ALA A 186 7.86 9.23 -15.46
C ALA A 186 6.56 10.03 -15.35
N GLN A 187 5.74 10.02 -16.41
CA GLN A 187 4.44 10.69 -16.47
C GLN A 187 3.31 9.77 -16.97
N THR A 188 3.66 8.71 -17.70
CA THR A 188 2.72 7.68 -18.16
C THR A 188 2.76 6.48 -17.24
N GLN A 189 1.60 5.95 -16.86
CA GLN A 189 1.49 4.82 -15.95
C GLN A 189 1.45 3.49 -16.70
N TRP A 190 2.21 2.49 -16.21
CA TRP A 190 2.12 1.08 -16.59
C TRP A 190 1.32 0.33 -15.53
N HIS A 191 0.20 -0.28 -15.92
CA HIS A 191 -0.75 -0.89 -14.98
C HIS A 191 -1.09 0.03 -13.79
N GLY A 192 -1.32 1.32 -14.04
CA GLY A 192 -1.69 2.30 -13.00
C GLY A 192 -0.53 2.81 -12.12
N ARG A 193 0.72 2.42 -12.41
CA ARG A 193 1.89 2.87 -11.64
C ARG A 193 2.97 3.47 -12.54
N LEU A 194 3.68 4.47 -12.04
CA LEU A 194 4.90 4.97 -12.68
C LEU A 194 6.03 3.96 -12.46
N ILE A 195 6.88 3.75 -13.46
CA ILE A 195 7.97 2.77 -13.41
C ILE A 195 9.32 3.34 -13.85
N ILE A 196 10.40 2.79 -13.32
CA ILE A 196 11.79 3.05 -13.73
C ILE A 196 12.43 1.71 -14.11
N ASN A 197 13.08 1.64 -15.27
CA ASN A 197 13.91 0.51 -15.66
C ASN A 197 15.32 0.71 -15.10
N ILE A 198 15.73 -0.15 -14.18
CA ILE A 198 17.07 -0.09 -13.58
C ILE A 198 18.13 -0.88 -14.37
N GLY A 199 17.73 -1.54 -15.45
CA GLY A 199 18.60 -2.28 -16.36
C GLY A 199 17.89 -3.43 -17.06
N THR A 200 18.45 -3.91 -18.17
CA THR A 200 17.97 -5.05 -18.93
C THR A 200 19.06 -6.09 -19.06
N GLY A 201 18.69 -7.37 -18.97
CA GLY A 201 19.60 -8.50 -19.07
C GLY A 201 20.62 -8.53 -17.94
N GLU A 202 21.78 -9.10 -18.25
CA GLU A 202 22.89 -9.21 -17.30
C GLU A 202 23.76 -7.96 -17.30
N ASN A 203 23.63 -7.18 -16.22
CA ASN A 203 24.51 -6.06 -15.96
C ASN A 203 25.66 -6.48 -15.03
N ALA A 204 26.86 -5.96 -15.32
CA ALA A 204 28.02 -6.11 -14.45
C ALA A 204 27.81 -5.35 -13.14
N ASP A 205 28.39 -5.84 -12.06
CA ASP A 205 28.37 -5.17 -10.76
C ASP A 205 28.90 -3.73 -10.90
N GLY A 206 28.21 -2.79 -10.27
CA GLY A 206 28.43 -1.34 -10.41
C GLY A 206 27.49 -0.66 -11.41
N ASN A 207 26.71 -1.40 -12.19
CA ASN A 207 25.76 -0.86 -13.16
C ASN A 207 24.31 -1.21 -12.78
N GLY A 208 23.61 -0.28 -12.14
CA GLY A 208 22.25 -0.51 -11.64
C GLY A 208 21.77 0.66 -10.78
N VAL A 209 21.21 0.35 -9.61
CA VAL A 209 20.75 1.35 -8.64
C VAL A 209 21.39 1.13 -7.27
N GLU A 210 21.84 2.21 -6.64
CA GLU A 210 22.19 2.24 -5.21
C GLU A 210 20.94 2.63 -4.42
N ILE A 211 20.65 1.88 -3.36
CA ILE A 211 19.53 2.08 -2.44
C ILE A 211 20.09 2.21 -1.03
N ASN A 212 19.74 3.30 -0.35
CA ASN A 212 20.11 3.56 1.03
C ASN A 212 19.11 2.86 1.95
N ILE A 213 19.50 1.74 2.55
CA ILE A 213 18.70 1.02 3.54
C ILE A 213 18.73 1.79 4.87
N PRO A 214 17.58 2.26 5.39
CA PRO A 214 17.55 3.05 6.63
C PRO A 214 17.96 2.25 7.87
N ALA A 215 18.48 2.95 8.89
CA ALA A 215 18.80 2.34 10.18
C ALA A 215 17.55 1.71 10.82
N GLY A 216 17.70 0.54 11.43
CA GLY A 216 16.60 -0.20 12.05
C GLY A 216 15.75 -1.03 11.08
N TYR A 217 16.04 -1.01 9.77
CA TYR A 217 15.39 -1.83 8.76
C TYR A 217 16.36 -2.90 8.22
N ASN A 218 15.86 -4.11 8.00
CA ASN A 218 16.66 -5.27 7.59
C ASN A 218 16.05 -6.08 6.43
N THR A 219 14.95 -5.59 5.85
CA THR A 219 14.40 -6.08 4.59
C THR A 219 14.17 -4.91 3.66
N LEU A 220 14.74 -5.03 2.46
CA LEU A 220 14.40 -4.22 1.30
C LEU A 220 13.22 -4.87 0.58
N TRP A 221 12.29 -4.08 0.10
CA TRP A 221 11.23 -4.51 -0.79
C TRP A 221 11.32 -3.73 -2.08
N ILE A 222 11.29 -4.44 -3.20
CA ILE A 222 11.14 -3.84 -4.51
C ILE A 222 9.82 -4.31 -5.12
N ARG A 223 9.08 -3.38 -5.71
CA ARG A 223 7.89 -3.74 -6.48
C ARG A 223 8.29 -3.88 -7.93
N VAL A 224 8.26 -5.11 -8.41
CA VAL A 224 8.64 -5.55 -9.75
C VAL A 224 7.39 -5.78 -10.59
N LEU A 225 7.56 -5.90 -11.90
CA LEU A 225 6.47 -6.30 -12.78
C LEU A 225 6.17 -7.79 -12.62
N GLY A 226 4.91 -8.10 -12.30
CA GLY A 226 4.47 -9.46 -11.94
C GLY A 226 4.20 -10.36 -13.15
N GLU A 227 4.03 -9.78 -14.33
CA GLU A 227 3.71 -10.48 -15.58
C GLU A 227 4.92 -11.02 -16.34
N ARG A 228 6.12 -10.76 -15.82
CA ARG A 228 7.39 -11.12 -16.44
C ARG A 228 8.39 -11.57 -15.39
N TRP A 229 9.46 -12.19 -15.83
CA TRP A 229 10.56 -12.57 -14.96
C TRP A 229 11.54 -11.42 -14.85
N GLU A 230 11.87 -11.08 -13.61
CA GLU A 230 12.89 -10.07 -13.32
C GLU A 230 13.79 -10.60 -12.21
N THR A 231 15.09 -10.45 -12.39
CA THR A 231 16.11 -11.05 -11.55
C THR A 231 17.16 -10.01 -11.20
N PHE A 232 17.51 -9.95 -9.93
CA PHE A 232 18.34 -8.89 -9.39
C PHE A 232 19.37 -9.48 -8.43
N LYS A 233 20.64 -9.13 -8.64
CA LYS A 233 21.67 -9.33 -7.63
C LYS A 233 21.64 -8.15 -6.67
N ALA A 234 21.60 -8.46 -5.38
CA ALA A 234 21.75 -7.50 -4.29
C ALA A 234 23.10 -7.71 -3.58
N TYR A 235 23.85 -6.63 -3.36
CA TYR A 235 25.10 -6.64 -2.60
C TYR A 235 25.38 -5.27 -2.01
N PHE A 236 26.07 -5.21 -0.87
CA PHE A 236 26.41 -3.93 -0.25
C PHE A 236 27.56 -3.23 -0.97
N LEU A 237 27.48 -1.91 -1.09
CA LEU A 237 28.55 -1.03 -1.58
C LEU A 237 29.46 -0.55 -0.44
N ASP A 238 28.98 -0.65 0.80
CA ASP A 238 29.76 -0.41 2.02
C ASP A 238 30.25 -1.71 2.66
N GLY A 239 31.28 -1.59 3.49
CA GLY A 239 31.95 -2.75 4.08
C GLY A 239 32.69 -3.58 3.03
N ALA A 240 32.70 -4.90 3.21
CA ALA A 240 33.46 -5.85 2.39
C ALA A 240 32.72 -6.33 1.11
N GLN A 241 31.90 -5.46 0.51
CA GLN A 241 31.06 -5.81 -0.65
C GLN A 241 30.26 -7.11 -0.48
N GLU A 242 29.64 -7.23 0.69
CA GLU A 242 28.88 -8.42 1.07
C GLU A 242 27.76 -8.71 0.06
N THR A 243 27.80 -9.89 -0.56
CA THR A 243 26.73 -10.34 -1.47
C THR A 243 25.55 -10.84 -0.65
N VAL A 244 24.37 -10.27 -0.89
CA VAL A 244 23.11 -10.72 -0.30
C VAL A 244 22.55 -11.91 -1.08
N GLY A 245 22.62 -11.87 -2.41
CA GLY A 245 22.21 -12.96 -3.29
C GLY A 245 21.52 -12.46 -4.56
N ILE A 246 21.06 -13.42 -5.38
CA ILE A 246 20.20 -13.15 -6.53
C ILE A 246 18.75 -13.48 -6.17
N TRP A 247 17.87 -12.52 -6.41
CA TRP A 247 16.44 -12.55 -6.07
C TRP A 247 15.64 -12.36 -7.35
N SER A 248 14.50 -13.03 -7.46
CA SER A 248 13.66 -12.92 -8.65
C SER A 248 12.20 -12.74 -8.29
N GLY A 249 11.49 -11.96 -9.10
CA GLY A 249 10.03 -11.87 -9.11
C GLY A 249 9.45 -12.43 -10.40
N GLY A 250 8.12 -12.41 -10.49
CA GLY A 250 7.35 -12.83 -11.66
C GLY A 250 6.42 -14.00 -11.39
N LEU A 251 5.21 -13.95 -11.98
CA LEU A 251 4.12 -14.94 -11.93
C LEU A 251 3.93 -15.59 -10.54
N ARG A 252 3.54 -14.78 -9.56
CA ARG A 252 3.21 -15.21 -8.18
C ARG A 252 1.84 -14.69 -7.74
N ASN A 253 0.81 -14.90 -8.55
CA ASN A 253 -0.53 -14.33 -8.35
C ASN A 253 -1.21 -14.71 -7.04
N ASN A 254 -1.01 -15.92 -6.52
CA ASN A 254 -1.51 -16.25 -5.18
C ASN A 254 -0.37 -16.21 -4.16
N ASN A 255 0.89 -16.17 -4.57
CA ASN A 255 2.04 -16.37 -3.70
C ASN A 255 2.85 -15.11 -3.36
N HIS A 256 2.22 -13.93 -3.37
CA HIS A 256 2.85 -12.65 -3.00
C HIS A 256 2.27 -12.05 -1.71
N PHE A 257 2.96 -11.05 -1.17
CA PHE A 257 2.60 -10.36 0.06
C PHE A 257 3.15 -8.93 0.01
N SER A 258 2.42 -7.98 0.58
CA SER A 258 2.75 -6.56 0.58
C SER A 258 3.53 -6.18 1.86
N PRO A 259 4.43 -5.18 1.82
CA PRO A 259 5.25 -4.78 2.96
C PRO A 259 4.46 -4.21 4.14
N ASP A 260 3.26 -3.68 3.90
CA ASP A 260 2.29 -3.22 4.92
C ASP A 260 1.37 -4.32 5.45
N GLY A 261 1.39 -5.51 4.86
CA GLY A 261 0.42 -6.55 5.18
C GLY A 261 -0.92 -6.40 4.46
N SER A 262 -1.09 -5.38 3.60
CA SER A 262 -2.30 -5.20 2.81
C SER A 262 -2.54 -6.34 1.81
N LEU A 263 -3.67 -6.28 1.08
CA LEU A 263 -3.91 -7.17 -0.06
C LEU A 263 -2.77 -7.06 -1.08
N SER A 264 -2.57 -8.14 -1.81
CA SER A 264 -1.45 -8.22 -2.72
C SER A 264 -1.65 -7.36 -3.97
N ASP A 265 -0.55 -6.80 -4.46
CA ASP A 265 -0.49 -5.96 -5.67
C ASP A 265 -0.60 -6.70 -7.00
N GLY A 266 -0.84 -8.01 -6.96
CA GLY A 266 -1.13 -8.77 -8.17
C GLY A 266 -2.53 -9.36 -8.08
N ASN A 267 -3.35 -9.09 -9.08
CA ASN A 267 -4.52 -9.89 -9.35
C ASN A 267 -4.72 -10.08 -10.84
N ASN A 268 -5.13 -11.29 -11.19
CA ASN A 268 -5.75 -11.71 -12.44
C ASN A 268 -5.04 -11.24 -13.73
N MET A 269 -3.78 -11.62 -13.88
CA MET A 269 -3.36 -12.06 -15.21
C MET A 269 -4.05 -13.38 -15.46
N ASP A 270 -4.99 -13.36 -16.39
CA ASP A 270 -5.67 -14.51 -16.96
C ASP A 270 -4.64 -15.62 -17.20
N ALA A 271 -4.67 -16.69 -16.39
CA ALA A 271 -3.73 -17.80 -16.53
C ALA A 271 -3.88 -18.49 -17.90
N ASN A 272 -5.01 -18.24 -18.59
CA ASN A 272 -5.30 -18.67 -19.95
C ASN A 272 -4.92 -17.63 -21.02
N ALA A 273 -4.38 -16.46 -20.66
CA ALA A 273 -3.74 -15.61 -21.66
C ALA A 273 -2.61 -16.40 -22.34
N TYR A 274 -1.80 -17.12 -21.55
CA TYR A 274 -0.64 -17.87 -22.04
C TYR A 274 -1.03 -19.20 -22.71
N GLY A 275 -1.75 -19.13 -23.83
CA GLY A 275 -2.05 -20.27 -24.70
C GLY A 275 -0.77 -20.91 -25.28
N PRO A 276 -0.82 -22.19 -25.70
CA PRO A 276 0.37 -22.99 -26.04
C PRO A 276 1.12 -22.56 -27.31
N ASN A 277 0.56 -21.62 -28.09
CA ASN A 277 1.23 -20.85 -29.16
C ASN A 277 0.75 -19.38 -29.15
N TRP A 278 0.45 -18.88 -27.95
CA TRP A 278 0.00 -17.53 -27.59
C TRP A 278 -0.91 -16.79 -28.58
N PRO A 279 -2.23 -17.07 -28.52
CA PRO A 279 -3.21 -15.99 -28.68
C PRO A 279 -4.47 -16.16 -27.79
N GLU A 280 -5.09 -15.03 -27.47
CA GLU A 280 -6.44 -14.77 -26.94
C GLU A 280 -7.35 -15.96 -26.55
N ALA A 281 -7.68 -16.05 -25.26
CA ALA A 281 -9.03 -16.11 -24.67
C ALA A 281 -9.13 -17.09 -23.48
N TYR A 282 -9.51 -16.62 -22.28
CA TYR A 282 -10.87 -16.84 -21.74
C TYR A 282 -11.14 -16.04 -20.44
N ALA A 283 -12.22 -15.26 -20.49
CA ALA A 283 -12.66 -14.29 -19.50
C ALA A 283 -13.27 -14.84 -18.19
N VAL A 284 -13.41 -13.90 -17.23
CA VAL A 284 -14.33 -13.80 -16.06
C VAL A 284 -13.73 -14.31 -14.72
N ARG A 285 -13.50 -13.46 -13.69
CA ARG A 285 -14.44 -12.52 -13.04
C ARG A 285 -13.86 -11.12 -12.81
N ASN A 286 -14.35 -10.17 -13.61
CA ASN A 286 -14.42 -8.77 -13.24
C ASN A 286 -15.43 -8.59 -12.10
N SER A 287 -14.95 -8.30 -10.90
CA SER A 287 -15.71 -7.49 -9.93
C SER A 287 -14.82 -6.62 -9.03
N VAL A 288 -13.52 -6.49 -9.34
CA VAL A 288 -12.70 -5.42 -8.78
C VAL A 288 -12.50 -4.43 -9.92
N THR A 289 -13.13 -3.27 -9.83
CA THR A 289 -13.03 -2.13 -10.77
C THR A 289 -11.62 -1.54 -10.87
N ASP A 290 -10.64 -2.15 -10.21
CA ASP A 290 -9.30 -1.63 -10.07
C ASP A 290 -8.29 -2.38 -10.98
N LYS A 291 -8.23 -1.96 -12.25
CA LYS A 291 -7.20 -2.40 -13.20
C LYS A 291 -5.79 -1.89 -12.83
N SER A 292 -5.60 -1.14 -11.73
CA SER A 292 -4.31 -0.57 -11.33
C SER A 292 -3.41 -1.52 -10.51
N LEU A 293 -3.89 -2.73 -10.21
CA LEU A 293 -3.21 -3.72 -9.35
C LEU A 293 -2.91 -5.04 -10.08
N SER A 294 -2.93 -5.08 -11.41
CA SER A 294 -2.98 -6.35 -12.17
C SER A 294 -1.67 -6.82 -12.80
N GLY A 295 -0.54 -6.16 -12.51
CA GLY A 295 0.77 -6.51 -13.08
C GLY A 295 1.96 -6.18 -12.18
N ASN A 296 1.78 -6.04 -10.88
CA ASN A 296 2.88 -5.70 -9.98
C ASN A 296 3.01 -6.70 -8.85
N GLN A 297 4.21 -6.83 -8.30
CA GLN A 297 4.46 -7.73 -7.21
C GLN A 297 5.56 -7.17 -6.30
N TRP A 298 5.33 -7.20 -5.00
CA TRP A 298 6.40 -6.98 -4.05
C TRP A 298 7.31 -8.21 -3.94
N LEU A 299 8.61 -7.95 -3.94
CA LEU A 299 9.67 -8.91 -3.73
C LEU A 299 10.47 -8.50 -2.48
N PRO A 300 10.39 -9.28 -1.38
CA PRO A 300 11.26 -9.06 -0.23
C PRO A 300 12.70 -9.48 -0.56
N ILE A 301 13.66 -8.70 -0.09
CA ILE A 301 15.08 -8.99 -0.10
C ILE A 301 15.57 -8.78 1.34
N PRO A 302 15.76 -9.86 2.12
CA PRO A 302 16.27 -9.80 3.49
C PRO A 302 17.76 -9.42 3.45
N VAL A 303 18.03 -8.14 3.57
CA VAL A 303 19.38 -7.55 3.51
C VAL A 303 20.14 -7.69 4.83
N GLY A 304 19.45 -7.95 5.94
CA GLY A 304 20.05 -8.23 7.24
C GLY A 304 20.61 -7.03 8.00
N ARG A 305 20.90 -5.92 7.32
CA ARG A 305 21.40 -4.68 7.94
C ARG A 305 21.08 -3.44 7.11
N ALA A 306 21.20 -2.28 7.75
CA ALA A 306 21.21 -0.98 7.09
C ALA A 306 22.53 -0.75 6.31
N GLY A 307 22.52 0.21 5.39
CA GLY A 307 23.68 0.57 4.57
C GLY A 307 23.34 0.85 3.11
N ARG A 308 24.38 1.06 2.31
CA ARG A 308 24.27 1.31 0.86
C ARG A 308 24.26 -0.01 0.13
N LEU A 309 23.14 -0.36 -0.48
CA LEU A 309 22.96 -1.60 -1.24
C LEU A 309 22.90 -1.30 -2.73
N ALA A 310 23.65 -2.04 -3.54
CA ALA A 310 23.47 -2.06 -4.99
C ALA A 310 22.45 -3.15 -5.37
N LEU A 311 21.58 -2.80 -6.32
CA LEU A 311 20.67 -3.71 -6.99
C LEU A 311 20.97 -3.65 -8.50
N VAL A 312 21.29 -4.80 -9.07
CA VAL A 312 21.77 -4.93 -10.45
C VAL A 312 21.00 -6.05 -11.14
N THR A 313 20.47 -5.80 -12.34
CA THR A 313 19.74 -6.83 -13.08
C THR A 313 20.66 -7.96 -13.53
N LYS A 314 20.16 -9.19 -13.54
CA LYS A 314 20.89 -10.37 -13.99
C LYS A 314 20.16 -11.05 -15.15
N ASN A 315 20.77 -12.13 -15.66
CA ASN A 315 20.18 -12.96 -16.71
C ASN A 315 18.71 -13.27 -16.41
N TYR A 316 17.92 -13.44 -17.47
CA TYR A 316 16.48 -13.65 -17.43
C TYR A 316 15.62 -12.40 -17.11
N THR A 317 16.23 -11.23 -16.96
CA THR A 317 15.53 -9.92 -16.98
C THR A 317 15.44 -9.38 -18.41
N GLN A 318 14.64 -10.03 -19.27
CA GLN A 318 14.71 -9.81 -20.74
C GLN A 318 13.99 -8.54 -21.22
N PHE A 319 12.95 -8.09 -20.51
CA PHE A 319 12.08 -6.99 -20.93
C PHE A 319 12.20 -5.76 -20.01
N GLY A 320 13.41 -5.53 -19.49
CA GLY A 320 13.71 -4.51 -18.48
C GLY A 320 13.41 -4.96 -17.07
N GLY A 321 14.23 -4.49 -16.12
CA GLY A 321 14.03 -4.66 -14.68
C GLY A 321 13.27 -3.45 -14.16
N TRP A 322 11.96 -3.47 -14.35
CA TRP A 322 11.10 -2.32 -14.09
C TRP A 322 10.62 -2.32 -12.65
N LEU A 323 10.89 -1.23 -11.95
CA LEU A 323 10.47 -1.03 -10.57
C LEU A 323 9.34 0.00 -10.51
N SER A 324 8.26 -0.32 -9.80
CA SER A 324 7.11 0.59 -9.57
C SER A 324 6.99 1.09 -8.13
N GLY A 325 7.80 0.57 -7.21
CA GLY A 325 7.75 0.91 -5.79
C GLY A 325 8.95 0.39 -5.01
N LEU A 326 9.17 0.97 -3.84
CA LEU A 326 10.26 0.65 -2.93
C LEU A 326 9.72 0.65 -1.51
N ALA A 327 10.12 -0.30 -0.67
CA ALA A 327 9.79 -0.24 0.75
C ALA A 327 10.88 -0.83 1.63
N PHE A 328 10.81 -0.51 2.92
CA PHE A 328 11.69 -1.03 3.95
C PHE A 328 10.84 -1.55 5.09
N SER A 329 11.14 -2.76 5.58
CA SER A 329 10.49 -3.29 6.78
C SER A 329 11.50 -3.98 7.71
N ARG A 330 11.02 -4.26 8.93
CA ARG A 330 11.69 -5.16 9.87
C ARG A 330 11.28 -6.61 9.57
N ASN A 331 12.17 -7.54 9.88
CA ASN A 331 12.01 -8.97 9.65
C ASN A 331 12.15 -9.77 10.97
N PRO A 332 11.13 -9.74 11.83
CA PRO A 332 11.23 -10.35 13.16
C PRO A 332 11.29 -11.88 13.10
N TRP A 333 10.78 -12.48 12.02
CA TRP A 333 10.84 -13.92 11.79
C TRP A 333 12.13 -14.37 11.12
N GLY A 334 13.05 -13.47 10.77
CA GLY A 334 14.22 -13.80 9.95
C GLY A 334 13.83 -14.62 8.72
N HIS A 335 12.73 -14.22 8.08
CA HIS A 335 12.15 -14.89 6.92
C HIS A 335 12.93 -14.55 5.65
N ALA A 336 13.23 -15.55 4.85
CA ALA A 336 13.91 -15.40 3.58
C ALA A 336 13.41 -16.48 2.61
N SER A 337 13.04 -16.10 1.39
CA SER A 337 12.42 -17.03 0.46
C SER A 337 12.74 -16.73 -0.99
N LEU A 338 12.74 -17.77 -1.82
CA LEU A 338 12.88 -17.63 -3.26
C LEU A 338 11.71 -18.33 -3.97
N PRO A 339 11.21 -17.77 -5.08
CA PRO A 339 10.23 -18.47 -5.90
C PRO A 339 10.84 -19.66 -6.64
N ALA A 340 9.95 -20.52 -7.15
CA ALA A 340 10.26 -21.66 -8.00
C ALA A 340 11.25 -21.35 -9.12
N VAL A 341 11.10 -20.19 -9.77
CA VAL A 341 11.97 -19.77 -10.87
C VAL A 341 13.45 -19.62 -10.47
N SER A 342 13.73 -19.19 -9.23
CA SER A 342 15.11 -19.06 -8.77
C SER A 342 15.81 -20.40 -8.59
N TYR A 343 15.05 -21.42 -8.16
CA TYR A 343 15.56 -22.78 -7.99
C TYR A 343 15.73 -23.50 -9.33
N HIS A 344 14.85 -23.21 -10.29
CA HIS A 344 14.98 -23.77 -11.63
C HIS A 344 16.26 -23.28 -12.31
N TRP A 345 16.52 -21.97 -12.29
CA TRP A 345 17.72 -21.39 -12.89
C TRP A 345 18.95 -21.43 -11.97
N ALA A 346 18.85 -22.09 -10.80
CA ALA A 346 19.94 -22.30 -9.86
C ALA A 346 20.71 -21.01 -9.50
N PHE A 347 20.01 -19.88 -9.32
CA PHE A 347 20.62 -18.55 -9.26
C PHE A 347 21.65 -18.35 -8.15
N ASN A 348 21.48 -19.01 -7.02
CA ASN A 348 22.42 -18.93 -5.91
C ASN A 348 23.30 -20.19 -5.80
N GLY A 349 23.22 -21.09 -6.78
CA GLY A 349 23.83 -22.42 -6.77
C GLY A 349 22.82 -23.53 -6.50
N GLY A 350 23.35 -24.74 -6.24
CA GLY A 350 22.56 -25.96 -6.09
C GLY A 350 22.26 -26.64 -7.43
N ASN A 351 21.36 -27.63 -7.40
CA ASN A 351 20.88 -28.33 -8.58
C ASN A 351 19.66 -27.61 -9.16
N ALA A 352 19.60 -27.55 -10.49
CA ALA A 352 18.41 -27.07 -11.19
C ALA A 352 17.22 -28.00 -10.92
N THR A 353 16.11 -27.42 -10.50
CA THR A 353 14.83 -28.12 -10.39
C THR A 353 14.21 -28.34 -11.77
N ARG A 354 13.33 -29.34 -11.87
CA ARG A 354 12.65 -29.66 -13.12
C ARG A 354 11.65 -28.56 -13.47
N TRP A 355 11.71 -28.09 -14.72
CA TRP A 355 10.77 -27.14 -15.30
C TRP A 355 9.85 -27.87 -16.26
N ASP A 356 8.60 -28.00 -15.88
CA ASP A 356 7.62 -28.73 -16.68
C ASP A 356 6.80 -27.72 -17.48
N GLY A 357 7.20 -27.49 -18.73
CA GLY A 357 6.71 -26.41 -19.61
C GLY A 357 5.18 -26.22 -19.63
N GLN A 358 4.41 -27.31 -19.51
CA GLN A 358 2.95 -27.28 -19.51
C GLN A 358 2.33 -26.90 -18.15
N TRP A 359 3.10 -26.99 -17.07
CA TRP A 359 2.66 -26.78 -15.68
C TRP A 359 3.41 -25.65 -14.96
N VAL A 360 4.31 -24.94 -15.66
CA VAL A 360 5.08 -23.82 -15.09
C VAL A 360 4.18 -22.72 -14.54
N ASN A 361 3.01 -22.51 -15.14
CA ASN A 361 2.04 -21.52 -14.70
C ASN A 361 0.74 -22.22 -14.31
N TRP A 362 0.46 -22.27 -13.02
CA TRP A 362 -0.81 -22.78 -12.50
C TRP A 362 -1.54 -21.67 -11.74
N TYR A 363 -2.66 -21.20 -12.29
CA TYR A 363 -3.42 -20.05 -11.76
C TYR A 363 -2.58 -18.78 -11.58
N GLY A 364 -1.62 -18.54 -12.46
CA GLY A 364 -0.72 -17.38 -12.39
C GLY A 364 0.39 -17.49 -11.35
N ASP A 365 0.57 -18.67 -10.73
CA ASP A 365 1.73 -18.98 -9.90
C ASP A 365 2.71 -19.88 -10.64
N THR A 366 3.99 -19.58 -10.44
CA THR A 366 5.09 -20.34 -11.00
C THR A 366 5.29 -21.65 -10.25
N LEU A 367 5.52 -22.73 -11.00
CA LEU A 367 5.86 -24.04 -10.46
C LEU A 367 7.18 -24.57 -10.98
N THR A 368 7.90 -25.23 -10.08
CA THR A 368 9.00 -26.12 -10.41
C THR A 368 8.89 -27.38 -9.57
N ALA A 369 9.67 -28.42 -9.88
CA ALA A 369 9.61 -29.67 -9.13
C ALA A 369 10.99 -30.20 -8.75
N LEU A 370 11.10 -30.78 -7.57
CA LEU A 370 12.24 -31.61 -7.21
C LEU A 370 12.28 -32.83 -8.13
N GLN A 371 13.46 -33.26 -8.55
CA GLN A 371 13.56 -34.43 -9.43
C GLN A 371 13.09 -35.68 -8.66
N ASN A 372 12.18 -36.45 -9.27
CA ASN A 372 11.80 -37.76 -8.76
C ASN A 372 12.94 -38.77 -9.04
N ASN A 373 13.07 -39.77 -8.17
CA ASN A 373 14.12 -40.79 -8.24
C ASN A 373 15.55 -40.22 -8.14
N ALA A 374 15.71 -39.03 -7.58
CA ALA A 374 17.00 -38.37 -7.41
C ALA A 374 17.06 -37.55 -6.11
N THR A 375 18.27 -37.28 -5.64
CA THR A 375 18.50 -36.29 -4.59
C THR A 375 18.71 -34.94 -5.24
N THR A 376 17.97 -33.92 -4.79
CA THR A 376 18.10 -32.54 -5.27
C THR A 376 18.68 -31.68 -4.15
N THR A 377 19.80 -31.00 -4.38
CA THR A 377 20.35 -30.02 -3.44
C THR A 377 19.91 -28.62 -3.83
N LEU A 378 19.07 -28.00 -3.01
CA LEU A 378 18.65 -26.61 -3.19
C LEU A 378 19.59 -25.68 -2.42
N ARG A 379 19.84 -24.49 -2.98
CA ARG A 379 20.48 -23.39 -2.27
C ARG A 379 19.43 -22.46 -1.67
N VAL A 380 19.02 -22.73 -0.44
CA VAL A 380 17.87 -22.08 0.20
C VAL A 380 18.32 -20.85 1.00
N PRO A 381 17.67 -19.68 0.87
CA PRO A 381 18.07 -18.48 1.59
C PRO A 381 17.82 -18.61 3.10
N VAL A 382 18.70 -18.01 3.91
CA VAL A 382 18.60 -18.00 5.37
C VAL A 382 19.06 -16.67 5.97
N MET A 383 18.35 -16.23 7.00
CA MET A 383 18.77 -15.11 7.86
C MET A 383 19.27 -15.67 9.20
N PRO A 384 20.55 -15.52 9.55
CA PRO A 384 21.12 -16.14 10.74
C PRO A 384 20.74 -15.35 12.01
N THR A 385 19.59 -15.69 12.60
CA THR A 385 19.03 -15.07 13.81
C THR A 385 19.56 -15.69 15.10
N GLY A 386 20.35 -16.76 15.01
CA GLY A 386 20.78 -17.58 16.15
C GLY A 386 19.69 -18.49 16.70
N ARG A 387 18.54 -18.59 16.02
CA ARG A 387 17.41 -19.46 16.38
C ARG A 387 17.26 -20.61 15.40
N ASP A 388 16.53 -21.63 15.84
CA ASP A 388 16.11 -22.71 14.98
C ASP A 388 15.23 -22.17 13.85
N LYS A 389 15.44 -22.73 12.66
CA LYS A 389 14.69 -22.37 11.46
C LYS A 389 13.73 -23.47 11.08
N LEU A 390 12.64 -23.08 10.45
CA LEU A 390 11.85 -23.96 9.61
C LEU A 390 12.27 -23.73 8.16
N PHE A 391 12.85 -24.75 7.53
CA PHE A 391 12.92 -24.81 6.08
C PHE A 391 11.56 -25.21 5.57
N TYR A 392 10.88 -24.28 4.91
CA TYR A 392 9.53 -24.49 4.41
C TYR A 392 9.49 -24.54 2.89
N MET A 393 8.46 -25.19 2.39
CA MET A 393 8.11 -25.22 0.99
C MET A 393 6.59 -25.07 0.84
N VAL A 394 6.18 -24.24 -0.11
CA VAL A 394 4.78 -24.12 -0.52
C VAL A 394 4.55 -25.13 -1.64
N GLU A 395 4.20 -26.35 -1.23
CA GLU A 395 3.92 -27.47 -2.11
C GLU A 395 2.62 -27.26 -2.89
N HIS A 396 2.62 -27.67 -4.15
CA HIS A 396 1.45 -27.66 -5.01
C HIS A 396 0.57 -28.87 -4.73
N ASN A 397 -0.38 -28.67 -3.83
CA ASN A 397 -1.27 -29.69 -3.28
C ASN A 397 -2.34 -30.16 -4.29
N ASN A 398 -1.91 -30.64 -5.45
CA ASN A 398 -2.75 -31.24 -6.48
C ASN A 398 -2.58 -32.77 -6.55
N TYR A 399 -1.57 -33.32 -5.87
CA TYR A 399 -1.32 -34.76 -5.79
C TYR A 399 -1.32 -35.22 -4.33
N TRP A 400 -1.94 -36.37 -4.06
CA TRP A 400 -2.06 -36.89 -2.69
C TRP A 400 -0.69 -37.21 -2.04
N ASN A 401 0.28 -37.66 -2.84
CA ASN A 401 1.65 -37.98 -2.41
C ASN A 401 2.70 -36.90 -2.74
N GLY A 402 2.26 -35.67 -3.04
CA GLY A 402 3.13 -34.59 -3.56
C GLY A 402 4.21 -34.06 -2.61
N ALA A 403 4.32 -34.58 -1.39
CA ALA A 403 5.33 -34.18 -0.39
C ALA A 403 6.19 -35.35 0.13
N PHE A 404 6.06 -36.55 -0.45
CA PHE A 404 6.82 -37.72 -0.01
C PHE A 404 8.32 -37.54 -0.32
N HIS A 405 9.19 -37.90 0.63
CA HIS A 405 10.65 -37.86 0.50
C HIS A 405 11.27 -38.75 1.59
N ARG A 406 12.54 -39.15 1.41
CA ARG A 406 13.23 -40.05 2.35
C ARG A 406 13.98 -39.32 3.45
N GLU A 407 14.64 -38.23 3.12
CA GLU A 407 15.53 -37.54 4.06
C GLU A 407 15.72 -36.11 3.61
N ILE A 408 16.00 -35.24 4.57
CA ILE A 408 16.50 -33.90 4.32
C ILE A 408 17.84 -33.78 5.05
N ARG A 409 18.86 -33.28 4.35
CA ARG A 409 20.17 -32.98 4.93
C ARG A 409 20.50 -31.51 4.73
N VAL A 410 20.98 -30.86 5.78
CA VAL A 410 21.49 -29.49 5.71
C VAL A 410 22.98 -29.54 5.99
N LYS A 411 23.79 -29.05 5.03
CA LYS A 411 25.27 -29.18 5.09
C LYS A 411 25.71 -30.63 5.37
N GLY A 412 25.03 -31.60 4.76
CA GLY A 412 25.30 -33.03 4.90
C GLY A 412 24.75 -33.69 6.19
N THR A 413 24.29 -32.91 7.16
CA THR A 413 23.74 -33.41 8.43
C THR A 413 22.24 -33.68 8.28
N PRO A 414 21.75 -34.90 8.59
CA PRO A 414 20.32 -35.19 8.60
C PRO A 414 19.54 -34.26 9.52
N VAL A 415 18.40 -33.77 9.05
CA VAL A 415 17.45 -32.97 9.84
C VAL A 415 16.06 -33.61 9.78
N GLU A 416 15.09 -32.95 10.40
CA GLU A 416 13.70 -33.37 10.35
C GLU A 416 13.21 -33.51 8.90
N ARG A 417 12.26 -34.43 8.67
CA ARG A 417 11.52 -34.50 7.40
C ARG A 417 10.48 -33.37 7.33
N PHE A 418 9.96 -33.12 6.15
CA PHE A 418 8.81 -32.23 6.03
C PHE A 418 7.60 -32.73 6.83
N LEU A 419 7.05 -31.84 7.65
CA LEU A 419 5.80 -31.98 8.39
C LEU A 419 4.83 -30.88 7.96
N SER A 420 3.53 -31.20 7.97
CA SER A 420 2.45 -30.24 7.70
C SER A 420 1.76 -29.73 8.97
N THR A 421 2.29 -30.06 10.15
CA THR A 421 1.68 -29.80 11.46
C THR A 421 2.13 -28.51 12.14
N TYR A 422 3.12 -27.81 11.56
CA TYR A 422 3.58 -26.53 12.09
C TYR A 422 2.48 -25.47 12.01
N ASP A 423 2.17 -24.83 13.13
CA ASP A 423 1.21 -23.73 13.20
C ASP A 423 1.93 -22.39 13.46
N ASN A 424 2.04 -21.58 12.40
CA ASN A 424 2.67 -20.27 12.42
C ASN A 424 2.00 -19.35 11.37
N PRO A 425 2.29 -18.03 11.35
CA PRO A 425 1.66 -17.13 10.38
C PRO A 425 1.84 -17.54 8.91
N PHE A 426 3.01 -18.09 8.55
CA PHE A 426 3.30 -18.59 7.19
C PHE A 426 2.43 -19.79 6.85
N ALA A 427 2.36 -20.78 7.73
CA ALA A 427 1.51 -21.95 7.57
C ALA A 427 0.04 -21.55 7.39
N ARG A 428 -0.49 -20.66 8.24
CA ARG A 428 -1.89 -20.19 8.15
C ARG A 428 -2.17 -19.43 6.85
N HIS A 429 -1.22 -18.60 6.40
CA HIS A 429 -1.35 -17.83 5.18
C HIS A 429 -1.33 -18.69 3.91
N PHE A 430 -0.39 -19.65 3.83
CA PHE A 430 -0.28 -20.49 2.64
C PHE A 430 -1.34 -21.59 2.62
N ASN A 431 -1.66 -22.22 3.75
CA ASN A 431 -2.73 -23.22 3.82
C ASN A 431 -4.13 -22.63 3.60
N GLY A 432 -4.30 -21.31 3.77
CA GLY A 432 -5.53 -20.60 3.41
C GLY A 432 -5.73 -20.39 1.91
N LYS A 433 -4.79 -20.79 1.05
CA LYS A 433 -4.85 -20.63 -0.40
C LYS A 433 -5.15 -21.97 -1.08
N THR A 434 -5.91 -21.92 -2.17
CA THR A 434 -6.26 -23.10 -2.95
C THR A 434 -5.01 -23.78 -3.52
N TYR A 435 -4.94 -25.12 -3.45
CA TYR A 435 -3.83 -25.93 -3.97
C TYR A 435 -2.44 -25.57 -3.41
N ALA A 436 -2.39 -24.93 -2.26
CA ALA A 436 -1.17 -24.68 -1.51
C ALA A 436 -1.15 -25.53 -0.24
N ARG A 437 -0.02 -26.16 0.04
CA ARG A 437 0.26 -26.83 1.31
C ARG A 437 1.60 -26.35 1.82
N TYR A 438 1.59 -25.73 3.00
CA TYR A 438 2.80 -25.44 3.73
C TYR A 438 3.32 -26.72 4.36
N ILE A 439 4.56 -27.08 4.00
CA ILE A 439 5.30 -28.15 4.65
C ILE A 439 6.64 -27.61 5.11
N ALA A 440 7.11 -28.03 6.27
CA ALA A 440 8.38 -27.53 6.81
C ALA A 440 9.16 -28.58 7.60
N ALA A 441 10.47 -28.39 7.66
CA ALA A 441 11.40 -29.20 8.42
C ALA A 441 12.24 -28.30 9.32
N ARG A 442 12.40 -28.69 10.59
CA ARG A 442 13.27 -27.99 11.54
C ARG A 442 14.74 -28.12 11.17
N ILE A 443 15.43 -26.99 11.12
CA ILE A 443 16.89 -26.85 11.03
C ILE A 443 17.38 -26.28 12.37
N PRO A 444 18.19 -27.05 13.13
CA PRO A 444 18.80 -26.56 14.36
C PRO A 444 19.71 -25.34 14.12
N ALA A 445 19.66 -24.35 15.02
CA ALA A 445 20.46 -23.13 14.96
C ALA A 445 21.96 -23.41 14.83
N GLY A 446 22.46 -24.49 15.44
CA GLY A 446 23.87 -24.89 15.39
C GLY A 446 24.39 -25.24 13.98
N LEU A 447 23.51 -25.46 13.00
CA LEU A 447 23.89 -25.67 11.60
C LEU A 447 24.04 -24.35 10.81
N ILE A 448 23.68 -23.22 11.43
CA ILE A 448 23.59 -21.89 10.81
C ILE A 448 24.61 -20.97 11.49
N THR A 449 25.57 -20.48 10.70
CA THR A 449 26.60 -19.52 11.11
C THR A 449 26.12 -18.09 10.85
N SER A 450 26.69 -17.11 11.55
CA SER A 450 26.33 -15.69 11.40
C SER A 450 26.60 -15.12 10.00
N THR A 451 27.48 -15.76 9.24
CA THR A 451 27.83 -15.39 7.86
C THR A 451 26.99 -16.12 6.81
N ASP A 452 26.20 -17.12 7.20
CA ASP A 452 25.36 -17.82 6.23
C ASP A 452 24.30 -16.86 5.67
N ARG A 453 24.16 -16.88 4.34
CA ARG A 453 23.06 -16.25 3.60
C ARG A 453 22.21 -17.29 2.88
N PHE A 454 22.80 -18.46 2.64
CA PHE A 454 22.16 -19.60 2.01
C PHE A 454 22.65 -20.91 2.63
N LEU A 455 21.78 -21.91 2.64
CA LEU A 455 22.06 -23.27 3.09
C LEU A 455 21.97 -24.24 1.91
N ASP A 456 22.89 -25.20 1.85
CA ASP A 456 22.74 -26.37 0.98
C ASP A 456 21.82 -27.36 1.66
N VAL A 457 20.63 -27.53 1.07
CA VAL A 457 19.57 -28.40 1.56
C VAL A 457 19.35 -29.52 0.54
N ALA A 458 19.85 -30.72 0.86
CA ALA A 458 19.67 -31.90 0.03
C ALA A 458 18.38 -32.62 0.44
N ILE A 459 17.50 -32.85 -0.52
CA ILE A 459 16.22 -33.55 -0.33
C ILE A 459 16.28 -34.85 -1.12
N ASP A 460 16.20 -35.97 -0.42
CA ASP A 460 16.27 -37.31 -1.02
C ASP A 460 14.88 -37.71 -1.57
N GLY A 461 14.73 -37.56 -2.88
CA GLY A 461 13.57 -37.99 -3.66
C GLY A 461 13.73 -39.38 -4.30
N THR A 462 14.71 -40.20 -3.90
CA THR A 462 15.01 -41.46 -4.59
C THR A 462 13.92 -42.53 -4.50
N ALA A 463 13.00 -42.42 -3.54
CA ALA A 463 11.84 -43.31 -3.40
C ALA A 463 10.51 -42.62 -3.76
N THR A 464 10.55 -41.50 -4.48
CA THR A 464 9.34 -40.74 -4.84
C THR A 464 8.93 -41.08 -6.28
N GLU A 465 7.74 -41.64 -6.47
CA GLU A 465 7.19 -41.84 -7.82
C GLU A 465 6.72 -40.51 -8.44
N ILE A 466 6.19 -39.62 -7.61
CA ILE A 466 5.70 -38.29 -7.97
C ILE A 466 6.68 -37.24 -7.47
N ALA A 467 7.02 -36.29 -8.34
CA ALA A 467 7.88 -35.16 -7.99
C ALA A 467 7.19 -34.20 -7.01
N ILE A 468 7.97 -33.57 -6.13
CA ILE A 468 7.45 -32.53 -5.26
C ILE A 468 7.40 -31.21 -6.03
N PHE A 469 6.20 -30.81 -6.45
CA PHE A 469 5.97 -29.53 -7.12
C PHE A 469 5.81 -28.42 -6.08
N PHE A 470 6.45 -27.28 -6.29
CA PHE A 470 6.39 -26.18 -5.34
C PHE A 470 6.47 -24.80 -6.01
N ARG A 471 5.92 -23.81 -5.32
CA ARG A 471 5.86 -22.39 -5.75
C ARG A 471 6.97 -21.54 -5.18
N GLU A 472 7.36 -21.86 -3.95
CA GLU A 472 8.35 -21.15 -3.17
C GLU A 472 8.93 -22.10 -2.14
N ALA A 473 10.20 -21.87 -1.83
CA ALA A 473 10.87 -22.47 -0.69
C ALA A 473 11.73 -21.40 0.00
N GLY A 474 11.86 -21.50 1.31
CA GLY A 474 12.55 -20.52 2.12
C GLY A 474 12.77 -20.98 3.55
N THR A 475 13.25 -20.07 4.39
CA THR A 475 13.37 -20.31 5.83
C THR A 475 12.73 -19.18 6.63
N HIS A 476 12.29 -19.49 7.85
CA HIS A 476 11.99 -18.51 8.89
C HIS A 476 12.25 -19.10 10.27
N ASP A 477 12.28 -18.27 11.31
CA ASP A 477 12.36 -18.67 12.71
C ASP A 477 11.21 -19.61 13.07
N MET A 478 11.52 -20.68 13.80
CA MET A 478 10.52 -21.63 14.29
C MET A 478 9.62 -21.01 15.36
N ASP A 479 10.22 -20.23 16.26
CA ASP A 479 9.52 -19.65 17.41
C ASP A 479 8.89 -18.29 17.09
N VAL A 480 7.84 -17.95 17.85
CA VAL A 480 7.23 -16.62 17.78
C VAL A 480 8.28 -15.57 18.11
N PRO A 481 8.47 -14.54 17.25
CA PRO A 481 9.41 -13.48 17.54
C PRO A 481 9.02 -12.78 18.84
N PRO A 482 9.99 -12.33 19.65
CA PRO A 482 9.69 -11.45 20.75
C PRO A 482 8.94 -10.23 20.20
N LEU A 483 7.87 -9.83 20.88
CA LEU A 483 7.17 -8.59 20.57
C LEU A 483 8.23 -7.48 20.59
N ALA A 484 8.37 -6.75 19.49
CA ALA A 484 9.27 -5.61 19.45
C ALA A 484 8.80 -4.64 20.55
N GLU A 485 9.69 -4.26 21.47
CA GLU A 485 9.41 -3.17 22.40
C GLU A 485 9.09 -1.92 21.54
N ALA A 486 7.90 -1.37 21.76
CA ALA A 486 7.33 -0.25 21.02
C ALA A 486 8.07 1.06 21.30
#